data_AF-A0A6G3S4Z4-F1
#
_entry.id   AF-A0A6G3S4Z4-F1
#
_cell.length_a   1.000
_cell.length_b   1.000
_cell.length_c   1.000
_cell.angle_alpha   90.00
_cell.angle_beta   90.00
_cell.angle_gamma   90.00
#
_symmetry.space_group_name_H-M   'P 1'
#
loop_
_entity.id
_entity.type
_entity.pdbx_description
1 polymer ?
#
loop_
_entity_poly.entity_id
_entity_poly.type
_entity_poly.pdbx_seq_one_letter_code
_entity_poly.pdbx_strand_id
1 'polypeptide(L)'
;MGTHIRHTRLGVRRPLHAALTAAVLGGMLGAAPAAQAAGAPARTRVIVELDGATALQAPKGAAADARTADVRTARAAIDEKQDAVVDAAKEAGAAPTSVRRLGLVLNAVAMTVDGDEVAGLRALPGVKAVVPDTRMKIQATDAHELVGLPEVWKRPAPGGGKATGKGVTVAVIDSGVDYTHPDLGGGLGEGHKVVAGHDFVNDDDDPMDDNAHGTHVAGIVAAKAAAPGGVTGAAPDAQLLAYKVMDADGYGETSTIIAGIEAAIDPANPHRADVLNLSIGGPGDGTDPLGLAASAAVDAGVVVVAAAGNE
;
A
#
# COMPACT_ATOMS: atom_id res chain seq x y z
N MET A 1 48.20 -7.89 39.99
CA MET A 1 48.43 -7.62 41.43
C MET A 1 47.09 -7.24 42.03
N GLY A 2 46.30 -8.06 42.72
CA GLY A 2 46.59 -9.31 43.44
C GLY A 2 46.96 -9.06 44.89
N THR A 3 45.98 -8.86 45.79
CA THR A 3 46.05 -9.07 47.26
C THR A 3 44.63 -8.85 47.85
N HIS A 4 43.89 -9.86 48.34
CA HIS A 4 43.98 -10.57 49.65
C HIS A 4 43.76 -9.64 50.87
N ILE A 5 43.04 -9.95 51.97
CA ILE A 5 42.29 -11.12 52.45
C ILE A 5 41.62 -10.73 53.81
N ARG A 6 40.48 -11.36 54.14
CA ARG A 6 39.89 -11.70 55.47
C ARG A 6 39.54 -10.60 56.49
N HIS A 7 38.38 -10.76 57.15
CA HIS A 7 38.32 -11.24 58.54
C HIS A 7 36.93 -11.78 58.91
N THR A 8 36.90 -13.03 59.37
CA THR A 8 35.77 -13.69 60.04
C THR A 8 36.05 -13.71 61.54
N ARG A 9 35.03 -13.53 62.40
CA ARG A 9 34.88 -14.33 63.63
C ARG A 9 33.48 -14.23 64.25
N LEU A 10 33.09 -15.38 64.81
CA LEU A 10 31.81 -15.79 65.39
C LEU A 10 31.47 -15.16 66.75
N GLY A 11 30.17 -15.21 67.07
CA GLY A 11 29.64 -15.55 68.40
C GLY A 11 28.71 -14.50 69.01
N VAL A 12 27.65 -14.76 69.78
CA VAL A 12 27.02 -15.94 70.40
C VAL A 12 25.70 -15.44 71.06
N ARG A 13 24.68 -16.32 71.21
CA ARG A 13 23.53 -16.38 72.18
C ARG A 13 22.27 -15.50 72.02
N ARG A 14 21.13 -16.22 72.10
CA ARG A 14 19.73 -15.76 72.37
C ARG A 14 19.48 -15.64 73.89
N PRO A 15 18.39 -14.97 74.33
CA PRO A 15 17.21 -15.74 74.76
C PRO A 15 15.81 -15.14 74.43
N LEU A 16 14.86 -16.07 74.43
CA LEU A 16 13.39 -16.04 74.51
C LEU A 16 12.70 -14.75 75.02
N HIS A 17 11.56 -14.38 74.42
CA HIS A 17 10.35 -13.86 75.10
C HIS A 17 9.07 -14.40 74.43
N ALA A 18 8.03 -14.55 75.24
CA ALA A 18 6.86 -15.39 75.05
C ALA A 18 5.65 -14.72 74.37
N ALA A 19 4.84 -15.58 73.74
CA ALA A 19 3.39 -15.56 73.52
C ALA A 19 2.59 -14.24 73.53
N LEU A 20 1.84 -14.02 72.44
CA LEU A 20 0.41 -13.66 72.55
C LEU A 20 -0.37 -14.19 71.33
N THR A 21 -1.31 -15.09 71.60
CA THR A 21 -2.27 -15.65 70.66
C THR A 21 -3.41 -14.66 70.44
N ALA A 22 -3.66 -14.27 69.19
CA ALA A 22 -4.90 -13.61 68.77
C ALA A 22 -5.53 -14.43 67.64
N ALA A 23 -6.61 -15.15 67.96
CA ALA A 23 -7.44 -15.83 66.99
C ALA A 23 -8.31 -14.78 66.28
N VAL A 24 -8.08 -14.56 64.98
CA VAL A 24 -8.99 -13.82 64.11
C VAL A 24 -9.72 -14.83 63.24
N LEU A 25 -11.04 -14.95 63.44
CA LEU A 25 -11.93 -15.65 62.52
C LEU A 25 -11.89 -14.92 61.17
N GLY A 26 -11.17 -15.47 60.21
CA GLY A 26 -11.24 -15.05 58.81
C GLY A 26 -12.54 -15.56 58.19
N GLY A 27 -13.53 -14.69 58.06
CA GLY A 27 -14.65 -14.90 57.15
C GLY A 27 -14.14 -14.89 55.72
N MET A 28 -14.36 -15.98 54.98
CA MET A 28 -14.07 -16.05 53.55
C MET A 28 -15.08 -15.19 52.79
N LEU A 29 -14.72 -13.94 52.47
CA LEU A 29 -15.31 -13.25 51.33
C LEU A 29 -14.76 -13.94 50.08
N GLY A 30 -15.57 -14.78 49.45
CA GLY A 30 -15.34 -15.21 48.08
C GLY A 30 -15.43 -14.00 47.17
N ALA A 31 -14.30 -13.52 46.68
CA ALA A 31 -14.28 -12.54 45.60
C ALA A 31 -14.90 -13.21 44.37
N ALA A 32 -16.04 -12.69 43.92
CA ALA A 32 -16.57 -13.03 42.60
C ALA A 32 -15.50 -12.69 41.54
N PRO A 33 -15.29 -13.53 40.52
CA PRO A 33 -14.36 -13.19 39.46
C PRO A 33 -14.83 -11.89 38.80
N ALA A 34 -13.96 -10.88 38.80
CA ALA A 34 -14.18 -9.67 38.04
C ALA A 34 -14.42 -10.10 36.59
N ALA A 35 -15.57 -9.72 36.02
CA ALA A 35 -15.84 -9.91 34.61
C ALA A 35 -14.68 -9.30 33.83
N GLN A 36 -13.92 -10.14 33.12
CA GLN A 36 -12.93 -9.69 32.16
C GLN A 36 -13.70 -8.78 31.19
N ALA A 37 -13.37 -7.49 31.17
CA ALA A 37 -13.93 -6.59 30.17
C ALA A 37 -13.61 -7.23 28.81
N ALA A 38 -14.65 -7.53 28.03
CA ALA A 38 -14.47 -8.00 26.67
C ALA A 38 -13.55 -6.98 25.97
N GLY A 39 -12.39 -7.43 25.51
CA GLY A 39 -11.47 -6.56 24.78
C GLY A 39 -12.20 -5.97 23.58
N ALA A 40 -11.83 -4.74 23.21
CA ALA A 40 -12.37 -4.12 22.00
C ALA A 40 -12.26 -5.12 20.83
N PRO A 41 -13.31 -5.28 20.00
CA PRO A 41 -13.30 -6.20 18.88
C PRO A 41 -12.09 -5.94 17.97
N ALA A 42 -11.55 -7.02 17.39
CA ALA A 42 -10.41 -6.90 16.48
C ALA A 42 -10.83 -6.09 15.24
N ARG A 43 -10.09 -5.01 14.96
CA ARG A 43 -10.30 -4.19 13.77
C ARG A 43 -9.98 -5.01 12.52
N THR A 44 -10.87 -4.93 11.54
CA THR A 44 -10.79 -5.63 10.27
C THR A 44 -10.83 -4.61 9.15
N ARG A 45 -9.91 -4.72 8.20
CA ARG A 45 -9.95 -3.94 6.97
C ARG A 45 -10.71 -4.70 5.89
N VAL A 46 -11.64 -4.03 5.25
CA VAL A 46 -12.50 -4.63 4.22
C VAL A 46 -12.60 -3.71 3.01
N ILE A 47 -12.79 -4.32 1.84
CA ILE A 47 -13.23 -3.65 0.62
C ILE A 47 -14.71 -3.99 0.43
N VAL A 48 -15.56 -2.97 0.47
CA VAL A 48 -17.00 -3.06 0.22
C VAL A 48 -17.22 -2.75 -1.25
N GLU A 49 -17.37 -3.79 -2.07
CA GLU A 49 -17.70 -3.66 -3.49
C GLU A 49 -19.18 -3.28 -3.65
N LEU A 50 -19.45 -2.32 -4.51
CA LEU A 50 -20.79 -1.82 -4.78
C LEU A 50 -21.26 -2.25 -6.16
N ASP A 51 -22.58 -2.39 -6.29
CA ASP A 51 -23.22 -2.60 -7.58
C ASP A 51 -23.02 -1.40 -8.52
N GLY A 52 -22.96 -1.69 -9.82
CA GLY A 52 -22.89 -0.68 -10.88
C GLY A 52 -21.54 -0.59 -11.58
N ALA A 53 -21.48 0.29 -12.57
CA ALA A 53 -20.30 0.49 -13.40
C ALA A 53 -19.25 1.37 -12.71
N THR A 54 -17.99 1.20 -13.11
CA THR A 54 -16.87 2.07 -12.71
C THR A 54 -16.80 3.33 -13.56
N ALA A 55 -16.05 4.35 -13.14
CA ALA A 55 -15.93 5.58 -13.92
C ALA A 55 -15.24 5.33 -15.28
N LEU A 56 -14.32 4.35 -15.35
CA LEU A 56 -13.70 3.95 -16.61
C LEU A 56 -14.67 3.21 -17.55
N GLN A 57 -15.81 2.71 -17.06
CA GLN A 57 -16.85 2.11 -17.89
C GLN A 57 -17.90 3.13 -18.37
N ALA A 58 -17.78 4.41 -17.99
CA ALA A 58 -18.63 5.48 -18.48
C ALA A 58 -18.65 5.55 -20.02
N PRO A 59 -19.68 6.16 -20.64
CA PRO A 59 -19.74 6.35 -22.08
C PRO A 59 -18.46 6.99 -22.62
N LYS A 60 -18.02 6.55 -23.81
CA LYS A 60 -16.81 7.08 -24.46
C LYS A 60 -17.19 8.22 -25.42
N GLY A 61 -16.91 9.46 -25.05
CA GLY A 61 -16.78 10.55 -26.02
C GLY A 61 -15.65 10.27 -27.03
N ALA A 62 -15.80 10.74 -28.27
CA ALA A 62 -14.82 10.48 -29.35
C ALA A 62 -13.48 11.23 -29.18
N ALA A 63 -13.46 12.30 -28.36
CA ALA A 63 -12.27 13.10 -28.07
C ALA A 63 -11.71 12.79 -26.67
N ALA A 64 -10.39 12.88 -26.51
CA ALA A 64 -9.72 12.65 -25.22
C ALA A 64 -10.26 13.57 -24.10
N ASP A 65 -10.45 14.86 -24.38
CA ASP A 65 -10.99 15.81 -23.40
C ASP A 65 -12.43 15.47 -22.98
N ALA A 66 -13.26 15.08 -23.95
CA ALA A 66 -14.62 14.62 -23.67
C ALA A 66 -14.59 13.36 -22.81
N ARG A 67 -13.69 12.42 -23.11
CA ARG A 67 -13.49 11.22 -22.32
C ARG A 67 -13.07 11.53 -20.88
N THR A 68 -12.14 12.46 -20.68
CA THR A 68 -11.70 12.88 -19.35
C THR A 68 -12.84 13.55 -18.57
N ALA A 69 -13.65 14.39 -19.22
CA ALA A 69 -14.84 14.98 -18.61
C ALA A 69 -15.89 13.93 -18.22
N ASP A 70 -16.19 12.99 -19.12
CA ASP A 70 -17.13 11.88 -18.88
C ASP A 70 -16.70 11.05 -17.66
N VAL A 71 -15.41 10.68 -17.59
CA VAL A 71 -14.85 9.92 -16.46
C VAL A 71 -14.95 10.71 -15.16
N ARG A 72 -14.65 12.02 -15.17
CA ARG A 72 -14.76 12.88 -13.99
C ARG A 72 -16.19 12.96 -13.47
N THR A 73 -17.16 13.17 -14.36
CA THR A 73 -18.58 13.20 -14.02
C THR A 73 -19.05 11.86 -13.47
N ALA A 74 -18.65 10.75 -14.10
CA ALA A 74 -18.98 9.42 -13.61
C ALA A 74 -18.38 9.14 -12.23
N ARG A 75 -17.14 9.55 -11.97
CA ARG A 75 -16.48 9.40 -10.66
C ARG A 75 -17.21 10.18 -9.58
N ALA A 76 -17.59 11.43 -9.83
CA ALA A 76 -18.36 12.23 -8.86
C ALA A 76 -19.71 11.56 -8.51
N ALA A 77 -20.43 11.01 -9.50
CA ALA A 77 -21.68 10.31 -9.26
C ALA A 77 -21.48 8.96 -8.54
N ILE A 78 -20.32 8.31 -8.69
CA ILE A 78 -19.94 7.12 -7.94
C ILE A 78 -19.60 7.50 -6.50
N ASP A 79 -18.84 8.58 -6.29
CA ASP A 79 -18.47 9.07 -4.96
C ASP A 79 -19.72 9.40 -4.12
N GLU A 80 -20.74 10.04 -4.70
CA GLU A 80 -22.02 10.29 -4.03
C GLU A 80 -22.72 9.00 -3.56
N LYS A 81 -22.66 7.92 -4.37
CA LYS A 81 -23.24 6.62 -3.99
C LYS A 81 -22.41 5.93 -2.90
N GLN A 82 -21.09 6.09 -2.97
CA GLN A 82 -20.17 5.56 -1.96
C GLN A 82 -20.37 6.26 -0.62
N ASP A 83 -20.60 7.57 -0.63
CA ASP A 83 -20.94 8.37 0.55
C ASP A 83 -22.22 7.85 1.19
N ALA A 84 -23.27 7.62 0.39
CA ALA A 84 -24.52 7.07 0.88
C ALA A 84 -24.35 5.69 1.53
N VAL A 85 -23.47 4.83 1.01
CA VAL A 85 -23.18 3.52 1.63
C VAL A 85 -22.39 3.66 2.92
N VAL A 86 -21.40 4.57 2.96
CA VAL A 86 -20.63 4.86 4.19
C VAL A 86 -21.54 5.42 5.29
N ASP A 87 -22.46 6.30 4.94
CA ASP A 87 -23.41 6.87 5.89
C ASP A 87 -24.44 5.83 6.35
N ALA A 88 -24.96 5.00 5.44
CA ALA A 88 -25.81 3.86 5.80
C ALA A 88 -25.10 2.86 6.72
N ALA A 89 -23.80 2.63 6.52
CA ALA A 89 -22.99 1.79 7.42
C ALA A 89 -22.93 2.39 8.84
N LYS A 90 -22.69 3.71 8.96
CA LYS A 90 -22.68 4.40 10.25
C LYS A 90 -24.06 4.37 10.93
N GLU A 91 -25.13 4.57 10.17
CA GLU A 91 -26.51 4.48 10.66
C GLU A 91 -26.86 3.06 11.15
N ALA A 92 -26.31 2.04 10.49
CA ALA A 92 -26.41 0.64 10.91
C ALA A 92 -25.51 0.28 12.10
N GLY A 93 -24.74 1.25 12.62
CA GLY A 93 -23.92 1.12 13.83
C GLY A 93 -22.44 0.85 13.58
N ALA A 94 -21.97 0.82 12.34
CA ALA A 94 -20.55 0.65 12.05
C ALA A 94 -19.74 1.92 12.40
N ALA A 95 -18.55 1.75 12.96
CA ALA A 95 -17.64 2.84 13.30
C ALA A 95 -16.34 2.79 12.49
N PRO A 96 -16.36 3.17 11.19
CA PRO A 96 -15.16 3.12 10.36
C PRO A 96 -14.09 4.13 10.83
N THR A 97 -12.84 3.70 11.02
CA THR A 97 -11.72 4.59 11.39
C THR A 97 -10.90 5.05 10.20
N SER A 98 -11.06 4.40 9.05
CA SER A 98 -10.51 4.83 7.78
C SER A 98 -11.51 4.54 6.68
N VAL A 99 -11.55 5.40 5.66
CA VAL A 99 -12.39 5.26 4.49
C VAL A 99 -11.59 5.70 3.27
N ARG A 100 -11.46 4.82 2.28
CA ARG A 100 -10.85 5.10 0.99
C ARG A 100 -11.84 4.75 -0.12
N ARG A 101 -12.08 5.69 -1.02
CA ARG A 101 -12.95 5.53 -2.18
C ARG A 101 -12.14 5.04 -3.38
N LEU A 102 -12.65 4.03 -4.05
CA LEU A 102 -12.14 3.49 -5.30
C LEU A 102 -13.28 3.59 -6.29
N GLY A 103 -13.07 4.29 -7.40
CA GLY A 103 -14.18 4.61 -8.31
C GLY A 103 -13.82 4.56 -9.79
N LEU A 104 -12.52 4.59 -10.12
CA LEU A 104 -12.08 4.59 -11.51
C LEU A 104 -12.07 3.17 -12.10
N VAL A 105 -11.41 2.22 -11.44
CA VAL A 105 -11.25 0.83 -11.93
C VAL A 105 -12.06 -0.18 -11.13
N LEU A 106 -12.45 0.19 -9.92
CA LEU A 106 -13.31 -0.59 -9.05
C LEU A 106 -14.37 0.35 -8.48
N ASN A 107 -15.62 -0.08 -8.32
CA ASN A 107 -16.62 0.68 -7.59
C ASN A 107 -16.70 0.13 -6.17
N ALA A 108 -15.89 0.67 -5.26
CA ALA A 108 -15.79 0.14 -3.92
C ALA A 108 -15.37 1.20 -2.89
N VAL A 109 -15.67 0.89 -1.62
CA VAL A 109 -15.16 1.63 -0.48
C VAL A 109 -14.34 0.70 0.40
N ALA A 110 -13.06 1.00 0.59
CA ALA A 110 -12.25 0.33 1.58
C ALA A 110 -12.39 1.03 2.94
N MET A 111 -12.57 0.25 4.00
CA MET A 111 -12.74 0.79 5.35
C MET A 111 -12.21 -0.15 6.43
N THR A 112 -11.83 0.45 7.57
CA THR A 112 -11.47 -0.30 8.79
C THR A 112 -12.62 -0.25 9.77
N VAL A 113 -13.21 -1.40 10.08
CA VAL A 113 -14.38 -1.59 10.96
C VAL A 113 -14.08 -2.61 12.05
N ASP A 114 -14.97 -2.76 13.03
CA ASP A 114 -14.90 -3.87 13.98
C ASP A 114 -15.32 -5.18 13.29
N GLY A 115 -14.71 -6.30 13.65
CA GLY A 115 -14.94 -7.58 12.96
C GLY A 115 -16.40 -8.07 12.98
N ASP A 116 -17.16 -7.72 14.00
CA ASP A 116 -18.58 -8.02 14.14
C ASP A 116 -19.49 -7.10 13.29
N GLU A 117 -19.00 -5.93 12.86
CA GLU A 117 -19.72 -4.99 11.99
C GLU A 117 -19.77 -5.47 10.52
N VAL A 118 -18.83 -6.34 10.10
CA VAL A 118 -18.68 -6.81 8.71
C VAL A 118 -19.95 -7.48 8.17
N ALA A 119 -20.69 -8.20 9.02
CA ALA A 119 -21.94 -8.83 8.60
C ALA A 119 -23.03 -7.80 8.28
N GLY A 120 -23.07 -6.69 9.00
CA GLY A 120 -23.99 -5.58 8.75
C GLY A 120 -23.72 -4.90 7.41
N LEU A 121 -22.45 -4.72 7.05
CA LEU A 121 -22.05 -4.14 5.76
C LEU A 121 -22.60 -4.94 4.57
N ARG A 122 -22.58 -6.27 4.64
CA ARG A 122 -23.09 -7.15 3.57
C ARG A 122 -24.60 -7.03 3.34
N ALA A 123 -25.34 -6.52 4.32
CA ALA A 123 -26.79 -6.36 4.24
C ALA A 123 -27.21 -4.97 3.72
N LEU A 124 -26.27 -4.05 3.53
CA LEU A 124 -26.58 -2.70 3.08
C LEU A 124 -27.04 -2.70 1.61
N PRO A 125 -28.04 -1.86 1.26
CA PRO A 125 -28.47 -1.71 -0.13
C PRO A 125 -27.32 -1.28 -1.05
N GLY A 126 -27.19 -1.95 -2.20
CA GLY A 126 -26.16 -1.65 -3.21
C GLY A 126 -24.78 -2.22 -2.92
N VAL A 127 -24.59 -2.95 -1.81
CA VAL A 127 -23.38 -3.73 -1.55
C VAL A 127 -23.45 -5.05 -2.31
N LYS A 128 -22.50 -5.24 -3.24
CA LYS A 128 -22.32 -6.46 -4.03
C LYS A 128 -21.55 -7.52 -3.23
N ALA A 129 -20.47 -7.11 -2.57
CA ALA A 129 -19.62 -8.00 -1.78
C ALA A 129 -18.85 -7.23 -0.70
N VAL A 130 -18.44 -7.95 0.34
CA VAL A 130 -17.50 -7.44 1.35
C VAL A 130 -16.38 -8.45 1.49
N VAL A 131 -15.21 -8.07 1.00
CA VAL A 131 -14.00 -8.91 0.94
C VAL A 131 -12.90 -8.32 1.83
N PRO A 132 -11.94 -9.14 2.31
CA PRO A 132 -10.81 -8.63 3.08
C PRO A 132 -9.98 -7.63 2.27
N ASP A 133 -9.53 -6.55 2.90
CA ASP A 133 -8.48 -5.70 2.35
C ASP A 133 -7.12 -6.31 2.69
N THR A 134 -6.64 -7.18 1.80
CA THR A 134 -5.50 -8.05 2.05
C THR A 134 -4.19 -7.27 2.13
N ARG A 135 -3.37 -7.61 3.12
CA ARG A 135 -2.01 -7.08 3.27
C ARG A 135 -1.06 -7.76 2.29
N MET A 136 -0.42 -6.97 1.45
CA MET A 136 0.54 -7.35 0.44
C MET A 136 1.95 -6.97 0.91
N LYS A 137 2.97 -7.52 0.24
CA LYS A 137 4.36 -7.27 0.57
C LYS A 137 5.19 -7.00 -0.69
N ILE A 138 6.19 -6.14 -0.57
CA ILE A 138 7.25 -6.00 -1.57
C ILE A 138 7.89 -7.35 -1.89
N GLN A 139 8.24 -7.55 -3.16
CA GLN A 139 8.86 -8.78 -3.64
C GLN A 139 10.31 -8.50 -4.04
N ALA A 140 11.23 -8.89 -3.15
CA ALA A 140 12.65 -8.80 -3.40
C ALA A 140 13.29 -10.20 -3.38
N THR A 141 14.18 -10.44 -4.34
CA THR A 141 15.17 -11.52 -4.31
C THR A 141 16.54 -10.91 -4.58
N ASP A 142 17.60 -11.55 -4.09
CA ASP A 142 18.98 -11.21 -4.45
C ASP A 142 19.22 -11.57 -5.94
N ALA A 143 18.80 -10.69 -6.84
CA ALA A 143 19.01 -10.87 -8.27
C ALA A 143 20.40 -10.36 -8.65
N HIS A 144 21.38 -11.28 -8.71
CA HIS A 144 22.67 -11.00 -9.36
C HIS A 144 22.50 -10.78 -10.87
N GLU A 145 23.41 -10.00 -11.46
CA GLU A 145 23.51 -9.57 -12.87
C GLU A 145 23.12 -10.65 -13.92
N LEU A 146 21.82 -10.84 -14.20
CA LEU A 146 21.36 -11.82 -15.21
C LEU A 146 20.17 -11.35 -16.06
N VAL A 147 19.72 -10.11 -15.89
CA VAL A 147 18.55 -9.55 -16.61
C VAL A 147 18.79 -9.23 -18.09
N GLY A 148 20.01 -9.47 -18.62
CA GLY A 148 20.30 -9.34 -20.06
C GLY A 148 20.15 -7.92 -20.63
N LEU A 149 20.21 -6.88 -19.77
CA LEU A 149 20.04 -5.47 -20.18
C LEU A 149 20.93 -5.05 -21.37
N PRO A 150 22.21 -5.49 -21.49
CA PRO A 150 23.02 -5.18 -22.66
C PRO A 150 22.39 -5.62 -23.98
N GLU A 151 21.64 -6.73 -24.02
CA GLU A 151 20.94 -7.19 -25.21
C GLU A 151 19.66 -6.40 -25.48
N VAL A 152 18.96 -5.94 -24.42
CA VAL A 152 17.80 -5.04 -24.56
C VAL A 152 18.23 -3.72 -25.20
N TRP A 153 19.34 -3.12 -24.76
CA TRP A 153 19.84 -1.86 -25.30
C TRP A 153 20.34 -1.93 -26.75
N LYS A 154 20.63 -3.14 -27.25
CA LYS A 154 20.98 -3.38 -28.66
C LYS A 154 19.75 -3.46 -29.57
N ARG A 155 18.54 -3.63 -29.01
CA ARG A 155 17.32 -3.72 -29.81
C ARG A 155 16.97 -2.36 -30.41
N PRO A 156 16.63 -2.30 -31.71
CA PRO A 156 16.16 -1.07 -32.32
C PRO A 156 14.74 -0.74 -31.84
N ALA A 157 14.48 0.56 -31.61
CA ALA A 157 13.13 1.04 -31.37
C ALA A 157 12.28 0.99 -32.67
N PRO A 158 10.95 0.90 -32.58
CA PRO A 158 10.07 1.11 -33.74
C PRO A 158 10.33 2.50 -34.35
N GLY A 159 10.88 2.54 -35.57
CA GLY A 159 11.33 3.77 -36.24
C GLY A 159 12.85 3.96 -36.33
N GLY A 160 13.65 3.05 -35.78
CA GLY A 160 15.11 3.10 -35.79
C GLY A 160 15.70 3.78 -34.54
N GLY A 161 17.00 3.60 -34.30
CA GLY A 161 17.68 4.07 -33.09
C GLY A 161 17.57 3.10 -31.90
N LYS A 162 18.09 3.48 -30.74
CA LYS A 162 18.11 2.64 -29.52
C LYS A 162 16.76 2.72 -28.78
N ALA A 163 16.28 1.60 -28.26
CA ALA A 163 15.11 1.59 -27.36
C ALA A 163 15.51 2.11 -25.96
N THR A 164 15.27 3.39 -25.68
CA THR A 164 15.63 4.04 -24.40
C THR A 164 14.43 4.38 -23.50
N GLY A 165 13.20 4.16 -23.97
CA GLY A 165 11.97 4.54 -23.27
C GLY A 165 11.60 6.02 -23.38
N LYS A 166 12.27 6.80 -24.24
CA LYS A 166 11.92 8.20 -24.47
C LYS A 166 10.46 8.35 -24.89
N GLY A 167 9.73 9.22 -24.18
CA GLY A 167 8.31 9.48 -24.42
C GLY A 167 7.37 8.45 -23.80
N VAL A 168 7.90 7.52 -23.00
CA VAL A 168 7.12 6.55 -22.21
C VAL A 168 7.15 6.99 -20.75
N THR A 169 5.98 6.93 -20.09
CA THR A 169 5.85 7.12 -18.65
C THR A 169 5.59 5.79 -17.96
N VAL A 170 6.42 5.47 -16.95
CA VAL A 170 6.28 4.26 -16.13
C VAL A 170 5.88 4.65 -14.71
N ALA A 171 4.77 4.12 -14.21
CA ALA A 171 4.40 4.25 -12.81
C ALA A 171 5.07 3.15 -11.98
N VAL A 172 5.90 3.56 -11.03
CA VAL A 172 6.44 2.71 -9.97
C VAL A 172 5.47 2.80 -8.79
N ILE A 173 4.66 1.75 -8.63
CA ILE A 173 3.68 1.62 -7.56
C ILE A 173 4.32 0.72 -6.49
N ASP A 174 4.94 1.33 -5.48
CA ASP A 174 5.87 0.64 -4.56
C ASP A 174 5.99 1.38 -3.20
N SER A 175 7.13 1.34 -2.50
CA SER A 175 7.40 2.04 -1.23
C SER A 175 7.68 3.54 -1.36
N GLY A 176 7.60 4.08 -2.57
CA GLY A 176 8.03 5.44 -2.90
C GLY A 176 9.28 5.43 -3.79
N VAL A 177 9.78 6.62 -4.11
CA VAL A 177 11.04 6.79 -4.85
C VAL A 177 11.81 7.94 -4.23
N ASP A 178 13.09 7.72 -3.89
CA ASP A 178 14.03 8.81 -3.63
C ASP A 178 14.29 9.56 -4.94
N TYR A 179 13.40 10.50 -5.22
CA TYR A 179 13.47 11.37 -6.39
C TYR A 179 14.68 12.32 -6.32
N THR A 180 15.29 12.50 -5.15
CA THR A 180 16.50 13.33 -4.99
C THR A 180 17.77 12.61 -5.41
N HIS A 181 17.71 11.29 -5.64
CA HIS A 181 18.84 10.51 -6.12
C HIS A 181 19.32 11.04 -7.50
N PRO A 182 20.63 11.30 -7.70
CA PRO A 182 21.14 11.86 -8.96
C PRO A 182 20.79 11.02 -10.21
N ASP A 183 20.90 9.69 -10.10
CA ASP A 183 20.53 8.78 -11.21
C ASP A 183 19.03 8.78 -11.51
N LEU A 184 18.21 9.25 -10.55
CA LEU A 184 16.76 9.37 -10.68
C LEU A 184 16.29 10.81 -10.95
N GLY A 185 17.22 11.70 -11.34
CA GLY A 185 16.90 13.04 -11.83
C GLY A 185 17.02 14.14 -10.78
N GLY A 186 17.33 13.83 -9.53
CA GLY A 186 17.69 14.82 -8.51
C GLY A 186 16.58 15.80 -8.12
N GLY A 187 15.32 15.43 -8.31
CA GLY A 187 14.15 16.23 -7.95
C GLY A 187 12.84 15.60 -8.43
N LEU A 188 11.74 16.23 -8.03
CA LEU A 188 10.36 15.86 -8.36
C LEU A 188 9.73 16.97 -9.21
N GLY A 189 9.01 16.60 -10.28
CA GLY A 189 8.22 17.54 -11.07
C GLY A 189 8.76 17.79 -12.48
N GLU A 190 8.31 18.90 -13.08
CA GLU A 190 8.67 19.26 -14.46
C GLU A 190 10.19 19.35 -14.64
N GLY A 191 10.71 18.73 -15.70
CA GLY A 191 12.14 18.69 -16.00
C GLY A 191 12.92 17.60 -15.27
N HIS A 192 12.34 16.95 -14.26
CA HIS A 192 12.94 15.80 -13.59
C HIS A 192 12.53 14.47 -14.22
N LYS A 193 13.18 13.38 -13.79
CA LYS A 193 12.80 12.03 -14.23
C LYS A 193 11.56 11.54 -13.49
N VAL A 194 11.48 11.78 -12.19
CA VAL A 194 10.23 11.57 -11.44
C VAL A 194 9.36 12.81 -11.66
N VAL A 195 8.34 12.68 -12.51
CA VAL A 195 7.56 13.83 -12.99
C VAL A 195 6.40 14.20 -12.09
N ALA A 196 5.89 13.23 -11.33
CA ALA A 196 4.84 13.41 -10.34
C ALA A 196 4.78 12.16 -9.44
N GLY A 197 4.04 12.26 -8.34
CA GLY A 197 3.82 11.15 -7.43
C GLY A 197 2.87 11.51 -6.32
N HIS A 198 2.52 10.52 -5.51
CA HIS A 198 1.65 10.68 -4.35
C HIS A 198 1.92 9.53 -3.36
N ASP A 199 1.81 9.82 -2.08
CA ASP A 199 1.88 8.86 -0.99
C ASP A 199 0.48 8.49 -0.51
N PHE A 200 0.00 7.32 -0.95
CA PHE A 200 -1.28 6.79 -0.52
C PHE A 200 -1.23 6.16 0.89
N VAL A 201 -0.05 5.91 1.44
CA VAL A 201 0.11 5.38 2.81
C VAL A 201 -0.13 6.50 3.83
N ASN A 202 0.43 7.68 3.58
CA ASN A 202 0.33 8.84 4.48
C ASN A 202 -0.66 9.92 4.01
N ASP A 203 -1.21 9.78 2.80
CA ASP A 203 -2.20 10.69 2.18
C ASP A 203 -1.64 12.10 1.94
N ASP A 204 -0.46 12.18 1.33
CA ASP A 204 0.20 13.42 0.94
C ASP A 204 0.89 13.34 -0.43
N ASP A 205 1.35 14.47 -0.96
CA ASP A 205 1.98 14.56 -2.28
C ASP A 205 3.52 14.34 -2.24
N ASP A 206 4.06 13.76 -1.17
CA ASP A 206 5.49 13.43 -1.05
C ASP A 206 5.73 11.91 -1.18
N PRO A 207 6.03 11.41 -2.39
CA PRO A 207 6.23 9.98 -2.64
C PRO A 207 7.63 9.49 -2.21
N MET A 208 8.28 10.15 -1.26
CA MET A 208 9.62 9.79 -0.79
C MET A 208 9.67 8.34 -0.30
N ASP A 209 10.76 7.65 -0.67
CA ASP A 209 10.96 6.27 -0.26
C ASP A 209 11.61 6.20 1.14
N ASP A 210 10.95 5.47 2.04
CA ASP A 210 11.41 5.19 3.41
C ASP A 210 11.77 3.70 3.63
N ASN A 211 11.71 2.88 2.57
CA ASN A 211 12.08 1.45 2.59
C ASN A 211 13.28 1.11 1.70
N ALA A 212 13.54 1.92 0.66
CA ALA A 212 14.53 1.75 -0.41
C ALA A 212 14.17 0.78 -1.55
N HIS A 213 13.14 -0.07 -1.39
CA HIS A 213 12.74 -1.02 -2.43
C HIS A 213 12.26 -0.32 -3.70
N GLY A 214 11.34 0.65 -3.57
CA GLY A 214 10.81 1.39 -4.72
C GLY A 214 11.88 2.21 -5.45
N THR A 215 12.84 2.80 -4.73
CA THR A 215 14.01 3.48 -5.32
C THR A 215 14.88 2.51 -6.12
N HIS A 216 15.13 1.31 -5.58
CA HIS A 216 15.90 0.28 -6.27
C HIS A 216 15.18 -0.18 -7.56
N VAL A 217 13.87 -0.43 -7.48
CA VAL A 217 13.02 -0.76 -8.63
C VAL A 217 13.04 0.36 -9.68
N ALA A 218 12.85 1.62 -9.27
CA ALA A 218 12.93 2.78 -10.15
C ALA A 218 14.30 2.89 -10.85
N GLY A 219 15.37 2.54 -10.14
CA GLY A 219 16.73 2.48 -10.68
C GLY A 219 16.86 1.45 -11.80
N ILE A 220 16.37 0.22 -11.58
CA ILE A 220 16.33 -0.83 -12.61
C ILE A 220 15.54 -0.38 -13.84
N VAL A 221 14.41 0.31 -13.63
CA VAL A 221 13.57 0.79 -14.72
C VAL A 221 14.28 1.87 -15.52
N ALA A 222 14.75 2.94 -14.88
CA ALA A 222 15.11 4.16 -15.62
C ALA A 222 16.32 4.94 -15.11
N ALA A 223 17.22 4.40 -14.27
CA ALA A 223 18.41 5.14 -13.85
C ALA A 223 19.26 5.66 -15.04
N LYS A 224 19.86 6.86 -14.88
CA LYS A 224 20.60 7.57 -15.93
C LYS A 224 22.14 7.51 -15.81
N ALA A 225 22.68 6.82 -14.81
CA ALA A 225 24.12 6.84 -14.50
C ALA A 225 24.71 8.27 -14.50
N ALA A 226 24.12 9.15 -13.70
CA ALA A 226 24.42 10.58 -13.67
C ALA A 226 25.79 10.93 -13.05
N ALA A 227 26.40 10.00 -12.31
CA ALA A 227 27.71 10.17 -11.69
C ALA A 227 28.60 8.91 -11.87
N PRO A 228 29.94 9.02 -11.71
CA PRO A 228 30.82 7.86 -11.69
C PRO A 228 30.35 6.82 -10.66
N GLY A 229 30.13 5.59 -11.10
CA GLY A 229 29.57 4.51 -10.27
C GLY A 229 28.04 4.42 -10.29
N GLY A 230 27.35 5.31 -11.01
CA GLY A 230 25.91 5.23 -11.23
C GLY A 230 25.50 4.07 -12.15
N VAL A 231 24.22 3.72 -12.11
CA VAL A 231 23.64 2.58 -12.85
C VAL A 231 22.75 3.06 -14.00
N THR A 232 22.66 2.26 -15.07
CA THR A 232 21.77 2.54 -16.21
C THR A 232 20.59 1.58 -16.15
N GLY A 233 19.38 2.12 -16.13
CA GLY A 233 18.16 1.33 -16.16
C GLY A 233 17.86 0.73 -17.54
N ALA A 234 16.82 -0.09 -17.62
CA ALA A 234 16.35 -0.67 -18.88
C ALA A 234 15.88 0.39 -19.89
N ALA A 235 15.21 1.43 -19.39
CA ALA A 235 14.61 2.53 -20.13
C ALA A 235 15.09 3.90 -19.57
N PRO A 236 16.37 4.26 -19.77
CA PRO A 236 16.99 5.41 -19.10
C PRO A 236 16.37 6.77 -19.46
N ASP A 237 15.65 6.88 -20.58
CA ASP A 237 14.98 8.11 -21.02
C ASP A 237 13.47 8.12 -20.69
N ALA A 238 12.93 7.08 -20.05
CA ALA A 238 11.56 7.09 -19.56
C ALA A 238 11.39 8.09 -18.41
N GLN A 239 10.17 8.62 -18.31
CA GLN A 239 9.68 9.36 -17.15
C GLN A 239 9.08 8.40 -16.14
N LEU A 240 9.14 8.77 -14.86
CA LEU A 240 8.62 7.97 -13.76
C LEU A 240 7.49 8.72 -13.05
N LEU A 241 6.42 7.99 -12.74
CA LEU A 241 5.48 8.34 -11.69
C LEU A 241 5.83 7.54 -10.43
N ALA A 242 5.90 8.20 -9.27
CA ALA A 242 6.18 7.55 -8.00
C ALA A 242 4.89 7.47 -7.16
N TYR A 243 4.30 6.29 -7.03
CA TYR A 243 3.12 6.11 -6.18
C TYR A 243 3.48 5.20 -5.00
N LYS A 244 3.56 5.81 -3.82
CA LYS A 244 3.86 5.09 -2.59
C LYS A 244 2.58 4.43 -2.07
N VAL A 245 2.61 3.10 -2.03
CA VAL A 245 1.51 2.24 -1.57
C VAL A 245 1.98 1.20 -0.54
N MET A 246 3.29 1.18 -0.24
CA MET A 246 3.92 0.35 0.80
C MET A 246 4.50 1.23 1.91
N ASP A 247 4.29 0.81 3.15
CA ASP A 247 4.87 1.40 4.36
C ASP A 247 6.38 1.16 4.44
N ALA A 248 7.03 1.77 5.44
CA ALA A 248 8.47 1.65 5.68
C ALA A 248 8.92 0.19 5.94
N ASP A 249 8.01 -0.69 6.37
CA ASP A 249 8.28 -2.12 6.59
C ASP A 249 8.05 -2.97 5.31
N GLY A 250 7.66 -2.33 4.20
CA GLY A 250 7.44 -2.96 2.90
C GLY A 250 6.08 -3.67 2.78
N TYR A 251 5.08 -3.23 3.54
CA TYR A 251 3.72 -3.75 3.49
C TYR A 251 2.70 -2.70 3.07
N GLY A 252 1.63 -3.14 2.43
CA GLY A 252 0.57 -2.25 1.98
C GLY A 252 -0.72 -3.01 1.76
N GLU A 253 -1.84 -2.32 1.83
CA GLU A 253 -3.15 -2.91 1.61
C GLU A 253 -3.51 -2.94 0.12
N THR A 254 -4.32 -3.93 -0.24
CA THR A 254 -4.86 -4.07 -1.61
C THR A 254 -5.55 -2.80 -2.07
N SER A 255 -6.35 -2.16 -1.20
CA SER A 255 -7.04 -0.91 -1.50
C SER A 255 -6.08 0.26 -1.79
N THR A 256 -4.96 0.34 -1.07
CA THR A 256 -3.91 1.36 -1.28
C THR A 256 -3.22 1.14 -2.62
N ILE A 257 -2.93 -0.11 -2.99
CA ILE A 257 -2.35 -0.46 -4.30
C ILE A 257 -3.32 -0.11 -5.43
N ILE A 258 -4.62 -0.44 -5.28
CA ILE A 258 -5.64 -0.09 -6.28
C ILE A 258 -5.74 1.42 -6.47
N ALA A 259 -5.65 2.22 -5.39
CA ALA A 259 -5.64 3.69 -5.51
C ALA A 259 -4.41 4.20 -6.30
N GLY A 260 -3.24 3.59 -6.11
CA GLY A 260 -2.06 3.87 -6.93
C GLY A 260 -2.27 3.52 -8.41
N ILE A 261 -2.92 2.39 -8.71
CA ILE A 261 -3.31 2.02 -10.08
C ILE A 261 -4.28 3.05 -10.66
N GLU A 262 -5.32 3.45 -9.91
CA GLU A 262 -6.30 4.45 -10.37
C GLU A 262 -5.61 5.77 -10.73
N ALA A 263 -4.75 6.29 -9.86
CA ALA A 263 -4.04 7.54 -10.10
C ALA A 263 -3.10 7.46 -11.32
N ALA A 264 -2.43 6.31 -11.52
CA ALA A 264 -1.53 6.11 -12.65
C ALA A 264 -2.24 6.13 -14.00
N ILE A 265 -3.44 5.57 -14.08
CA ILE A 265 -4.16 5.39 -15.34
C ILE A 265 -5.25 6.43 -15.59
N ASP A 266 -5.49 7.33 -14.63
CA ASP A 266 -6.53 8.36 -14.74
C ASP A 266 -6.33 9.19 -16.02
N PRO A 267 -7.34 9.28 -16.92
CA PRO A 267 -7.25 10.12 -18.11
C PRO A 267 -7.15 11.63 -17.80
N ALA A 268 -7.40 12.05 -16.56
CA ALA A 268 -7.13 13.41 -16.08
C ALA A 268 -5.68 13.62 -15.62
N ASN A 269 -4.89 12.55 -15.46
CA ASN A 269 -3.47 12.66 -15.10
C ASN A 269 -2.67 13.16 -16.33
N PRO A 270 -2.01 14.34 -16.26
CA PRO A 270 -1.22 14.86 -17.37
C PRO A 270 0.00 13.99 -17.71
N HIS A 271 0.41 13.14 -16.78
CA HIS A 271 1.50 12.18 -16.90
C HIS A 271 0.99 10.74 -16.94
N ARG A 272 -0.28 10.51 -17.31
CA ARG A 272 -0.90 9.18 -17.35
C ARG A 272 0.08 8.11 -17.84
N ALA A 273 0.20 7.03 -17.06
CA ALA A 273 1.18 5.99 -17.30
C ALA A 273 0.87 5.17 -18.57
N ASP A 274 1.93 4.76 -19.25
CA ASP A 274 1.90 3.76 -20.33
C ASP A 274 2.18 2.36 -19.78
N VAL A 275 2.95 2.29 -18.68
CA VAL A 275 3.35 1.04 -18.01
C VAL A 275 3.17 1.19 -16.51
N LEU A 276 2.59 0.18 -15.86
CA LEU A 276 2.59 0.02 -14.41
C LEU A 276 3.59 -1.04 -14.02
N ASN A 277 4.45 -0.74 -13.04
CA ASN A 277 5.31 -1.71 -12.38
C ASN A 277 4.82 -1.96 -10.95
N LEU A 278 4.45 -3.20 -10.67
CA LEU A 278 3.98 -3.70 -9.37
C LEU A 278 4.94 -4.78 -8.86
N SER A 279 6.06 -4.39 -8.25
CA SER A 279 7.03 -5.32 -7.65
C SER A 279 6.57 -5.80 -6.27
N ILE A 280 5.31 -6.23 -6.22
CA ILE A 280 4.50 -6.48 -5.02
C ILE A 280 3.80 -7.81 -5.22
N GLY A 281 3.60 -8.57 -4.13
CA GLY A 281 2.96 -9.86 -4.18
C GLY A 281 2.23 -10.22 -2.88
N GLY A 282 1.35 -11.18 -3.00
CA GLY A 282 0.48 -11.69 -1.96
C GLY A 282 -0.54 -12.66 -2.55
N PRO A 283 -1.40 -13.27 -1.73
CA PRO A 283 -2.38 -14.23 -2.21
C PRO A 283 -3.40 -13.56 -3.13
N GLY A 284 -3.75 -14.22 -4.23
CA GLY A 284 -4.73 -13.76 -5.20
C GLY A 284 -5.04 -14.84 -6.24
N ASP A 285 -6.20 -14.73 -6.88
CA ASP A 285 -6.63 -15.65 -7.95
C ASP A 285 -6.87 -14.93 -9.28
N GLY A 286 -6.62 -13.62 -9.32
CA GLY A 286 -6.82 -12.78 -10.50
C GLY A 286 -8.26 -12.32 -10.71
N THR A 287 -9.21 -12.83 -9.90
CA THR A 287 -10.61 -12.38 -9.85
C THR A 287 -10.92 -11.54 -8.62
N ASP A 288 -9.98 -11.47 -7.68
CA ASP A 288 -9.97 -10.55 -6.55
C ASP A 288 -9.89 -9.07 -7.00
N PRO A 289 -10.19 -8.11 -6.11
CA PRO A 289 -10.20 -6.68 -6.45
C PRO A 289 -8.94 -6.15 -7.12
N LEU A 290 -7.75 -6.64 -6.73
CA LEU A 290 -6.49 -6.20 -7.34
C LEU A 290 -6.34 -6.76 -8.76
N GLY A 291 -6.70 -8.04 -8.96
CA GLY A 291 -6.74 -8.66 -10.28
C GLY A 291 -7.70 -7.96 -11.24
N LEU A 292 -8.87 -7.55 -10.76
CA LEU A 292 -9.85 -6.76 -11.53
C LEU A 292 -9.32 -5.36 -11.86
N ALA A 293 -8.68 -4.68 -10.90
CA ALA A 293 -8.06 -3.37 -11.13
C ALA A 293 -6.94 -3.44 -12.17
N ALA A 294 -6.08 -4.46 -12.11
CA ALA A 294 -5.02 -4.71 -13.09
C ALA A 294 -5.61 -4.99 -14.48
N SER A 295 -6.66 -5.81 -14.57
CA SER A 295 -7.35 -6.09 -15.83
C SER A 295 -7.97 -4.82 -16.43
N ALA A 296 -8.59 -3.98 -15.61
CA ALA A 296 -9.14 -2.69 -16.05
C ALA A 296 -8.04 -1.72 -16.56
N ALA A 297 -6.85 -1.74 -15.97
CA ALA A 297 -5.71 -0.98 -16.47
C ALA A 297 -5.24 -1.47 -17.85
N VAL A 298 -5.20 -2.80 -18.05
CA VAL A 298 -4.92 -3.41 -19.37
C VAL A 298 -5.96 -3.01 -20.40
N ASP A 299 -7.25 -3.08 -20.05
CA ASP A 299 -8.36 -2.65 -20.92
C ASP A 299 -8.32 -1.13 -21.23
N ALA A 300 -7.67 -0.34 -20.37
CA ALA A 300 -7.39 1.07 -20.58
C ALA A 300 -6.18 1.31 -21.53
N GLY A 301 -5.56 0.25 -22.05
CA GLY A 301 -4.40 0.32 -22.93
C GLY A 301 -3.06 0.55 -22.21
N VAL A 302 -2.99 0.24 -20.90
CA VAL A 302 -1.76 0.35 -20.11
C VAL A 302 -1.13 -1.03 -19.96
N VAL A 303 0.20 -1.13 -20.11
CA VAL A 303 0.91 -2.39 -19.87
C VAL A 303 1.09 -2.58 -18.38
N VAL A 304 0.64 -3.71 -17.83
CA VAL A 304 0.82 -4.04 -16.41
C VAL A 304 1.90 -5.11 -16.27
N VAL A 305 2.94 -4.81 -15.48
CA VAL A 305 4.02 -5.73 -15.13
C VAL A 305 3.99 -5.95 -13.61
N ALA A 306 3.86 -7.21 -13.19
CA ALA A 306 3.79 -7.58 -11.78
C ALA A 306 4.77 -8.72 -11.46
N ALA A 307 5.24 -8.76 -10.21
CA ALA A 307 6.06 -9.86 -9.72
C ALA A 307 5.26 -11.18 -9.66
N ALA A 308 5.92 -12.31 -9.92
CA ALA A 308 5.29 -13.63 -9.87
C ALA A 308 5.08 -14.17 -8.44
N GLY A 309 5.81 -13.62 -7.46
CA GLY A 309 5.88 -14.14 -6.08
C GLY A 309 7.22 -14.83 -5.77
N ASN A 310 7.63 -14.80 -4.49
CA ASN A 310 8.89 -15.36 -3.98
C ASN A 310 8.68 -16.35 -2.82
N GLU A 311 7.54 -17.06 -2.81
CA GLU A 311 7.13 -18.00 -1.76
C GLU A 311 7.87 -19.35 -1.77
#